data_AF-H8Z0U2-F1
#
_entry.id   AF-H8Z0U2-F1
#
_cell.length_a   1.000
_cell.length_b   1.000
_cell.length_c   1.000
_cell.angle_alpha   90.00
_cell.angle_beta   90.00
_cell.angle_gamma   90.00
#
_symmetry.space_group_name_H-M   'P 1'
#
loop_
_entity.id
_entity.type
_entity.pdbx_description
1 polymer ?
#
loop_
_entity_poly.entity_id
_entity_poly.type
_entity_poly.pdbx_seq_one_letter_code
_entity_poly.pdbx_strand_id
1 'polypeptide(L)'
;MPSLMLRDIPDDLHHRLKAVAAAHQRSVPQQAMLALESALSAEASLKCEDSSSAVAGTASLSADARPDLEQSLAWLRRELWALPVRDARPAEAILDYNNDGLCN
;
A
#
# COMPACT_ATOMS: atom_id res chain seq x y z
N MET A 1 -0.73 16.10 -3.44
CA MET A 1 -1.05 14.85 -4.15
C MET A 1 -0.26 14.87 -5.46
N PRO A 2 0.87 14.16 -5.57
CA PRO A 2 1.58 14.06 -6.85
C PRO A 2 0.69 13.36 -7.87
N SER A 3 0.53 13.95 -9.05
CA SER A 3 -0.27 13.42 -10.16
C SER A 3 0.66 13.07 -11.31
N LEU A 4 0.62 11.82 -11.79
CA LEU A 4 1.40 11.36 -12.93
C LEU A 4 0.57 11.55 -14.20
N MET A 5 1.10 12.28 -15.19
CA MET A 5 0.53 12.34 -16.54
C MET A 5 1.45 11.61 -17.51
N LEU A 6 0.94 10.54 -18.10
CA LEU A 6 1.63 9.79 -19.16
C LEU A 6 1.31 10.46 -20.50
N ARG A 7 2.33 11.04 -21.14
CA ARG A 7 2.22 11.71 -22.44
C ARG A 7 2.77 10.77 -23.52
N ASP A 8 2.10 10.75 -24.68
CA ASP A 8 2.51 9.96 -25.86
C ASP A 8 2.52 8.43 -25.65
N ILE A 9 1.47 7.89 -25.03
CA ILE A 9 1.29 6.42 -24.95
C ILE A 9 0.77 5.90 -26.31
N PRO A 10 1.41 4.89 -26.92
CA PRO A 10 0.86 4.18 -28.08
C PRO A 10 -0.55 3.62 -27.83
N ASP A 11 -1.43 3.73 -28.84
CA ASP A 11 -2.84 3.35 -28.71
C ASP A 11 -3.02 1.86 -28.36
N ASP A 12 -2.16 0.99 -28.88
CA ASP A 12 -2.19 -0.45 -28.62
C ASP A 12 -1.91 -0.77 -27.14
N LEU A 13 -0.94 -0.08 -26.54
CA LEU A 13 -0.56 -0.21 -25.15
C LEU A 13 -1.69 0.31 -24.25
N HIS A 14 -2.28 1.46 -24.59
CA HIS A 14 -3.44 1.98 -23.88
C HIS A 14 -4.65 1.02 -23.96
N HIS A 15 -4.91 0.42 -25.11
CA HIS A 15 -5.97 -0.57 -25.28
C HIS A 15 -5.74 -1.82 -24.42
N ARG A 16 -4.52 -2.34 -24.39
CA ARG A 16 -4.14 -3.48 -23.53
C ARG A 16 -4.31 -3.13 -22.05
N LEU A 17 -3.85 -1.95 -21.65
CA LEU A 17 -3.98 -1.47 -20.27
C LEU A 17 -5.46 -1.34 -19.86
N LYS A 18 -6.30 -0.83 -20.76
CA LYS A 18 -7.75 -0.72 -20.53
C LYS A 18 -8.43 -2.08 -20.43
N ALA A 19 -8.05 -3.05 -21.28
CA ALA A 19 -8.59 -4.41 -21.24
C ALA A 19 -8.26 -5.11 -19.91
N VAL A 20 -7.01 -4.99 -19.45
CA VAL A 20 -6.59 -5.54 -18.15
C VAL A 20 -7.30 -4.82 -17.00
N ALA A 21 -7.41 -3.49 -17.04
CA ALA A 21 -8.16 -2.73 -16.04
C ALA A 21 -9.62 -3.17 -15.94
N ALA A 22 -10.28 -3.42 -17.08
CA ALA A 22 -11.66 -3.92 -17.13
C ALA A 22 -11.79 -5.33 -16.53
N ALA A 23 -10.86 -6.24 -16.84
CA ALA A 23 -10.85 -7.59 -16.28
C ALA A 23 -10.72 -7.59 -14.74
N HIS A 24 -9.96 -6.64 -14.19
CA HIS A 24 -9.78 -6.47 -12.75
C HIS A 24 -10.77 -5.49 -12.09
N GLN A 25 -11.75 -4.95 -12.84
CA GLN A 25 -12.72 -3.95 -12.38
C GLN A 25 -12.06 -2.73 -11.71
N ARG A 26 -10.96 -2.24 -12.29
CA ARG A 26 -10.19 -1.10 -11.77
C ARG A 26 -10.16 0.05 -12.77
N SER A 27 -9.82 1.23 -12.27
CA SER A 27 -9.55 2.39 -13.13
C SER A 27 -8.24 2.21 -13.89
N VAL A 28 -8.18 2.76 -15.11
CA VAL A 28 -6.97 2.72 -15.96
C VAL A 28 -5.74 3.34 -15.27
N PRO A 29 -5.83 4.49 -14.57
CA PRO A 29 -4.68 5.07 -13.86
C PRO A 29 -4.14 4.14 -12.75
N GLN A 30 -5.04 3.49 -12.01
CA GLN A 30 -4.65 2.54 -10.96
C GLN A 30 -3.96 1.30 -11.54
N GLN A 31 -4.45 0.80 -12.68
CA GLN A 31 -3.80 -0.31 -13.38
C GLN A 31 -2.41 0.09 -13.90
N ALA A 32 -2.24 1.33 -14.36
CA ALA A 32 -0.94 1.85 -14.80
C ALA A 32 0.08 1.88 -13.66
N MET A 33 -0.32 2.35 -12.48
CA MET A 33 0.53 2.35 -11.28
C MET A 33 0.98 0.95 -10.90
N LEU A 34 0.06 -0.01 -10.82
CA LEU A 34 0.39 -1.40 -10.47
C LEU A 34 1.32 -2.05 -11.49
N ALA A 35 1.11 -1.78 -12.78
CA ALA A 35 2.01 -2.25 -13.82
C ALA A 35 3.43 -1.69 -13.62
N LEU A 36 3.57 -0.40 -13.30
CA LEU A 36 4.86 0.22 -12.99
C LEU A 36 5.51 -0.36 -11.73
N GLU A 37 4.75 -0.54 -10.65
CA GLU A 37 5.23 -1.16 -9.40
C GLU A 37 5.76 -2.56 -9.66
N SER A 38 5.00 -3.39 -10.40
CA SER A 38 5.41 -4.75 -10.74
C SER A 38 6.67 -4.80 -11.62
N ALA A 39 6.82 -3.86 -12.56
CA ALA A 39 7.99 -3.77 -13.42
C ALA A 39 9.23 -3.34 -12.62
N LEU A 40 9.11 -2.34 -11.74
CA LEU A 40 10.19 -1.92 -10.84
C LEU A 40 10.62 -3.04 -9.89
N SER A 41 9.67 -3.80 -9.35
CA SER A 41 9.98 -4.98 -8.52
C SER A 41 10.63 -6.11 -9.32
N ALA A 42 10.26 -6.31 -10.59
CA ALA A 42 10.90 -7.28 -11.46
C ALA A 42 12.33 -6.87 -11.85
N GLU A 43 12.56 -5.59 -12.17
CA GLU A 43 13.90 -5.04 -12.45
C GLU A 43 14.82 -5.12 -11.23
N ALA A 44 14.29 -4.89 -10.03
CA ALA A 44 15.04 -5.07 -8.80
C ALA A 44 15.49 -6.53 -8.60
N SER A 45 14.73 -7.50 -9.12
CA SER A 45 15.05 -8.92 -9.01
C SER A 45 16.02 -9.42 -10.08
N LEU A 46 16.19 -8.70 -11.19
CA LEU A 46 17.06 -9.07 -12.32
C LEU A 46 18.48 -8.48 -12.23
N LYS A 47 18.81 -7.76 -11.16
CA LYS A 47 20.13 -7.13 -10.98
C LYS A 47 21.16 -7.99 -10.25
N CYS A 48 20.83 -9.26 -10.04
CA CYS A 48 21.82 -10.27 -9.71
C CYS A 48 22.36 -10.84 -11.03
N GLU A 49 23.68 -11.06 -11.09
CA GLU A 49 24.40 -11.80 -12.14
C GLU A 49 25.02 -10.96 -13.27
N ASP A 50 26.22 -10.42 -12.99
CA ASP A 50 27.39 -10.61 -13.85
C ASP A 50 28.68 -10.31 -13.06
N SER A 51 29.12 -11.27 -12.24
CA SER A 51 30.54 -11.58 -11.97
C SER A 51 30.66 -12.69 -10.91
N SER A 52 30.99 -13.88 -11.42
CA SER A 52 31.67 -15.02 -10.80
C SER A 52 32.07 -14.91 -9.32
N SER A 53 31.55 -15.83 -8.50
CA SER A 53 32.32 -16.72 -7.60
C SER A 53 31.58 -17.03 -6.30
N ALA A 54 31.64 -18.30 -5.92
CA ALA A 54 30.99 -18.94 -4.78
C ALA A 54 31.08 -18.16 -3.45
N VAL A 55 30.02 -18.26 -2.65
CA VAL A 55 29.97 -18.84 -1.29
C VAL A 55 28.58 -18.57 -0.70
N ALA A 56 28.06 -19.57 0.01
CA ALA A 56 26.83 -19.52 0.78
C ALA A 56 26.72 -18.22 1.62
N GLY A 57 25.61 -17.51 1.44
CA GLY A 57 25.25 -16.34 2.23
C GLY A 57 23.75 -16.36 2.47
N THR A 58 23.36 -16.86 3.64
CA THR A 58 22.01 -16.76 4.18
C THR A 58 21.58 -15.31 4.35
N ALA A 59 20.29 -15.08 4.10
CA ALA A 59 19.44 -13.98 4.60
C ALA A 59 19.07 -12.87 3.60
N SER A 60 17.78 -12.49 3.73
CA SER A 60 17.10 -11.35 3.12
C SER A 60 16.73 -11.56 1.64
N LEU A 61 15.47 -11.60 1.24
CA LEU A 61 14.42 -10.66 1.62
C LEU A 61 13.07 -11.37 1.81
N SER A 62 12.55 -11.37 3.03
CA SER A 62 11.13 -11.61 3.27
C SER A 62 10.37 -10.34 2.87
N ALA A 63 9.92 -10.29 1.62
CA ALA A 63 8.92 -9.35 1.16
C ALA A 63 7.60 -9.58 1.93
N ASP A 64 7.07 -8.52 2.54
CA ASP A 64 5.71 -8.41 3.09
C ASP A 64 5.24 -9.51 4.07
N ALA A 65 6.04 -9.83 5.08
CA ALA A 65 5.49 -10.50 6.25
C ALA A 65 4.63 -9.49 7.03
N ARG A 66 3.31 -9.74 7.14
CA ARG A 66 2.41 -8.97 7.99
C ARG A 66 3.05 -8.84 9.39
N PRO A 67 3.19 -7.63 9.94
CA PRO A 67 3.84 -7.46 11.23
C PRO A 67 3.10 -8.27 12.29
N ASP A 68 3.87 -8.85 13.20
CA ASP A 68 3.33 -9.55 14.35
C ASP A 68 2.43 -8.61 15.19
N LEU A 69 1.50 -9.18 15.95
CA LEU A 69 0.55 -8.42 16.76
C LEU A 69 1.27 -7.51 17.77
N GLU A 70 2.31 -8.02 18.42
CA GLU A 70 3.05 -7.26 19.43
C GLU A 70 3.76 -6.05 18.79
N GLN A 71 4.37 -6.26 17.62
CA GLN A 71 5.03 -5.20 16.86
C GLN A 71 4.03 -4.13 16.40
N SER A 72 2.85 -4.55 15.95
CA SER A 72 1.78 -3.65 15.54
C SER A 72 1.29 -2.80 16.72
N LEU A 73 1.10 -3.42 17.89
CA LEU A 73 0.70 -2.70 19.10
C LEU A 73 1.79 -1.72 19.52
N ALA A 74 3.06 -2.14 19.58
CA ALA A 74 4.16 -1.28 19.97
C ALA A 74 4.25 -0.02 19.09
N TRP A 75 4.06 -0.17 17.78
CA TRP A 75 4.01 0.95 16.84
C TRP A 75 2.83 1.88 17.14
N LEU A 76 1.61 1.34 17.31
CA LEU A 76 0.42 2.14 17.64
C LEU A 76 0.61 2.94 18.94
N ARG A 77 1.20 2.34 19.97
CA ARG A 77 1.44 3.04 21.25
C ARG A 77 2.37 4.25 21.06
N ARG A 78 3.40 4.09 20.25
CA ARG A 78 4.43 5.12 20.07
C ARG A 78 3.93 6.26 19.18
N GLU A 79 3.33 5.93 18.05
CA GLU A 79 3.02 6.92 17.01
C GLU A 79 1.62 7.51 17.17
N LEU A 80 0.61 6.70 17.54
CA LEU A 80 -0.79 7.13 17.55
C LEU A 80 -1.20 7.73 18.90
N TRP A 81 -0.83 7.08 20.02
CA TRP A 81 -1.24 7.54 21.35
C TRP A 81 -0.48 8.76 21.86
N ALA A 82 0.64 9.12 21.23
CA ALA A 82 1.37 10.35 21.52
C ALA A 82 0.75 11.60 20.84
N LEU A 83 -0.23 11.42 19.95
CA LEU A 83 -0.84 12.53 19.22
C LEU A 83 -1.79 13.35 20.12
N PRO A 84 -1.93 14.67 19.86
CA PRO A 84 -2.85 15.52 20.61
C PRO A 84 -4.30 15.07 20.40
N VAL A 85 -5.06 15.06 21.49
CA VAL A 85 -6.50 14.75 21.47
C VAL A 85 -7.24 15.88 20.74
N ARG A 86 -7.86 15.54 19.61
CA ARG A 86 -8.64 16.49 18.78
C ARG A 86 -10.09 16.62 19.22
N ASP A 87 -10.67 15.53 19.72
CA ASP A 87 -12.03 15.48 20.21
C ASP A 87 -11.99 15.05 21.67
N ALA A 88 -12.32 15.98 22.56
CA ALA A 88 -12.33 15.77 24.00
C ALA A 88 -13.74 15.40 24.51
N ARG A 89 -14.70 15.17 23.61
CA ARG A 89 -16.01 14.66 24.01
C ARG A 89 -15.84 13.31 24.70
N PRO A 90 -16.60 13.03 25.77
CA PRO A 90 -16.61 11.71 26.37
C PRO A 90 -17.18 10.69 25.37
N ALA A 91 -16.83 9.41 25.55
CA ALA A 91 -17.07 8.35 24.56
C ALA A 91 -18.55 8.26 24.12
N GLU A 92 -19.47 8.50 25.04
CA GLU A 92 -20.92 8.46 24.84
C GLU A 92 -21.37 9.61 23.92
N ALA A 93 -20.78 10.80 24.09
CA ALA A 93 -21.09 11.99 23.29
C ALA A 93 -20.42 12.00 21.91
N ILE A 94 -19.46 11.08 21.65
CA ILE A 94 -18.88 10.91 20.32
C ILE A 94 -19.88 10.25 19.38
N LEU A 95 -20.63 9.26 19.90
CA LEU A 95 -21.57 8.47 19.10
C LEU A 95 -22.98 9.07 19.05
N ASP A 96 -23.27 10.05 19.92
CA ASP A 96 -24.59 10.71 20.04
C ASP A 96 -25.73 9.74 20.38
N TYR A 97 -25.37 8.56 20.91
CA TYR A 97 -26.31 7.61 21.48
C TYR A 97 -26.46 7.89 22.97
N ASN A 98 -27.70 7.90 23.44
CA ASN A 98 -27.95 7.79 24.88
C ASN A 98 -27.56 6.40 25.40
N ASN A 99 -27.64 6.21 26.72
CA ASN A 99 -27.23 4.96 27.37
C ASN A 99 -28.08 3.74 26.94
N ASP A 100 -29.18 3.97 26.22
CA ASP A 100 -30.08 2.96 25.67
C ASP A 100 -29.83 2.69 24.17
N GLY A 101 -28.82 3.34 23.57
CA GLY A 101 -28.47 3.15 22.15
C GLY A 101 -29.40 3.87 21.17
N LEU A 102 -30.21 4.83 21.64
CA LEU A 102 -31.08 5.64 20.78
C LEU A 102 -30.40 6.98 20.47
N CYS A 103 -30.54 7.43 19.21
CA CYS A 103 -30.12 8.78 18.83
C CYS A 103 -31.00 9.79 19.58
N ASN A 104 -30.39 10.78 20.21
CA ASN A 104 -31.11 11.92 20.79
C ASN A 104 -31.52 12.94 19.71
#